data_AF-A0A1I7F4W8-F1
#
_entry.id   AF-A0A1I7F4W8-F1
#
_cell.length_a   1.000
_cell.length_b   1.000
_cell.length_c   1.000
_cell.angle_alpha   90.00
_cell.angle_beta   90.00
_cell.angle_gamma   90.00
#
_symmetry.space_group_name_H-M   'P 1'
#
loop_
_entity.id
_entity.type
_entity.pdbx_description
1 polymer ?
#
loop_
_entity_poly.entity_id
_entity_poly.type
_entity_poly.pdbx_seq_one_letter_code
_entity_poly.pdbx_strand_id
1 'polypeptide(L)'
;MKTPLCPSCKAVLPKLPQRKTKCKACGEYMFVKSTPDNREKRLMTQAQADAAEQAWTDRYEREKVETRAQLMQPALAGDRNAVLRMIANSQDPEELERWWLLLIEIDLAKLARQGVRTVQLTAGKARDRLCPVCRALDQSIIGVGAGARAVMPENCTCSTKGLLSVSGWIKQPNGSGYVDMSAGSTRSVPPRQMPHRNEERAGVSWRFTLVVFGMLFALLAVAGMLR
;
A
#
# COMPACT_ATOMS: atom_id res chain seq x y z
N MET A 1 26.94 24.96 -31.99
CA MET A 1 27.18 24.40 -30.64
C MET A 1 27.75 25.51 -29.77
N LYS A 2 27.19 25.77 -28.58
CA LYS A 2 27.75 26.79 -27.67
C LYS A 2 29.07 26.28 -27.11
N THR A 3 30.14 27.05 -27.28
CA THR A 3 31.45 26.73 -26.72
C THR A 3 31.37 26.82 -25.18
N PRO A 4 31.70 25.76 -24.44
CA PRO A 4 31.61 25.78 -22.99
C PRO A 4 32.71 26.66 -22.39
N LEU A 5 32.33 27.54 -21.47
CA LEU A 5 33.23 28.45 -20.75
C LEU A 5 33.29 28.06 -19.27
N CYS A 6 34.45 28.26 -18.65
CA CYS A 6 34.62 28.04 -17.22
C CYS A 6 33.75 29.05 -16.44
N PRO A 7 32.93 28.61 -15.47
CA PRO A 7 32.05 29.51 -14.72
C PRO A 7 32.83 30.50 -13.81
N SER A 8 34.05 30.14 -13.39
CA SER A 8 34.88 30.99 -12.51
C SER A 8 35.76 31.98 -13.29
N CYS A 9 36.54 31.49 -14.27
CA CYS A 9 37.53 32.31 -14.98
C CYS A 9 37.19 32.60 -16.45
N LYS A 10 36.06 32.07 -16.96
CA LYS A 10 35.60 32.22 -18.36
C LYS A 10 36.54 31.64 -19.42
N ALA A 11 37.58 30.88 -19.03
CA ALA A 11 38.44 30.18 -19.97
C ALA A 11 37.63 29.25 -20.88
N VAL A 12 38.00 29.20 -22.16
CA VAL A 12 37.35 28.36 -23.16
C VAL A 12 37.74 26.90 -22.95
N LEU A 13 36.74 26.01 -22.91
CA LEU A 13 36.96 24.57 -22.82
C LEU A 13 36.79 23.91 -24.19
N PRO A 14 37.63 22.90 -24.53
CA PRO A 14 37.50 22.17 -25.80
C PRO A 14 36.22 21.31 -25.85
N LYS A 15 35.76 20.82 -24.70
CA LYS A 15 34.56 19.98 -24.58
C LYS A 15 33.88 20.20 -23.23
N LEU A 16 32.55 20.05 -23.19
CA LEU A 16 31.79 20.05 -21.93
C LEU A 16 32.18 18.80 -21.12
N PRO A 17 32.74 18.96 -19.90
CA PRO A 17 32.98 17.81 -19.04
C PRO A 17 31.67 17.10 -18.69
N GLN A 18 31.72 15.77 -18.51
CA GLN A 18 30.57 14.98 -18.10
C GLN A 18 30.46 14.80 -16.58
N ARG A 19 31.56 15.00 -15.86
CA ARG A 19 31.68 14.79 -14.41
C ARG A 19 32.34 16.00 -13.76
N LYS A 20 32.30 16.08 -12.43
CA LYS A 20 33.03 17.10 -11.65
C LYS A 20 34.50 17.10 -12.06
N THR A 21 35.00 18.23 -12.56
CA THR A 21 36.36 18.35 -13.14
C THR A 21 36.99 19.67 -12.72
N LYS A 22 38.29 19.71 -12.44
CA LYS A 22 39.04 20.95 -12.20
C LYS A 22 39.33 21.70 -13.49
N CYS A 23 39.23 23.02 -13.48
CA CYS A 23 39.62 23.86 -14.61
C CYS A 23 41.15 23.89 -14.74
N LYS A 24 41.68 23.66 -15.94
CA LYS A 24 43.13 23.71 -16.21
C LYS A 24 43.71 25.12 -16.11
N ALA A 25 42.89 26.16 -16.26
CA ALA A 25 43.34 27.55 -16.25
C ALA A 25 43.38 28.15 -14.85
N CYS A 26 42.33 27.95 -14.03
CA CYS A 26 42.24 28.55 -12.69
C CYS A 26 42.28 27.55 -11.53
N GLY A 27 42.32 26.23 -11.78
CA GLY A 27 42.37 25.20 -10.74
C GLY A 27 41.04 24.91 -10.02
N GLU A 28 40.04 25.79 -10.15
CA GLU A 28 38.73 25.66 -9.52
C GLU A 28 37.91 24.47 -10.04
N TYR A 29 37.07 23.88 -9.18
CA TYR A 29 36.16 22.82 -9.58
C TYR A 29 34.96 23.36 -10.38
N MET A 30 34.62 22.64 -11.44
CA MET A 30 33.44 22.88 -12.25
C MET A 30 32.45 21.72 -12.07
N PHE A 31 31.19 22.08 -11.88
CA PHE A 31 30.09 21.14 -11.68
C PHE A 31 29.17 21.16 -12.89
N VAL A 32 28.70 19.98 -13.29
CA VAL A 32 27.80 19.80 -14.43
C VAL A 32 26.45 19.40 -13.87
N LYS A 33 25.55 20.37 -13.72
CA LYS A 33 24.22 20.19 -13.13
C LYS A 33 23.18 20.92 -13.99
N SER A 34 21.90 20.59 -13.80
CA SER A 34 20.74 21.29 -14.38
C SER A 34 19.96 21.97 -13.27
N THR A 35 19.08 22.91 -13.61
CA THR A 35 18.13 23.52 -12.66
C THR A 35 16.72 22.97 -12.89
N PRO A 36 15.82 23.05 -11.90
CA PRO A 36 14.42 22.68 -12.08
C PRO A 36 13.73 23.43 -13.23
N ASP A 37 14.11 24.68 -13.48
CA ASP A 37 13.55 25.51 -14.56
C ASP A 37 14.16 25.21 -15.93
N ASN A 38 15.41 24.74 -15.96
CA ASN A 38 16.10 24.38 -17.20
C ASN A 38 16.85 23.06 -17.03
N ARG A 39 16.31 22.02 -17.68
CA ARG A 39 16.86 20.65 -17.66
C ARG A 39 18.16 20.50 -18.45
N GLU A 40 18.58 21.50 -19.21
CA GLU A 40 19.86 21.50 -19.90
C GLU A 40 21.02 21.53 -18.89
N LYS A 41 22.01 20.66 -19.11
CA LYS A 41 23.21 20.60 -18.28
C LYS A 41 24.10 21.80 -18.58
N ARG A 42 24.48 22.55 -17.54
CA ARG A 42 25.39 23.68 -17.63
C ARG A 42 26.52 23.58 -16.62
N LEU A 43 27.62 24.29 -16.91
CA LEU A 43 28.74 24.41 -15.98
C LEU A 43 28.39 25.44 -14.90
N MET A 44 28.61 25.06 -13.65
CA MET A 44 28.29 25.85 -12.47
C MET A 44 29.51 25.90 -11.54
N THR A 45 29.63 26.99 -10.78
CA THR A 45 30.51 27.04 -9.59
C THR A 45 29.95 26.13 -8.49
N GLN A 46 30.73 25.87 -7.44
CA GLN A 46 30.26 25.12 -6.26
C GLN A 46 28.97 25.74 -5.69
N ALA A 47 28.99 27.05 -5.39
CA ALA A 47 27.84 27.75 -4.82
C ALA A 47 26.59 27.67 -5.71
N GLN A 48 26.76 27.75 -7.04
CA GLN A 48 25.65 27.59 -7.99
C GLN A 48 25.14 26.15 -8.06
N ALA A 49 26.03 25.16 -7.95
CA ALA A 49 25.66 23.76 -7.93
C ALA A 49 24.87 23.39 -6.67
N ASP A 50 25.29 23.92 -5.52
CA ASP A 50 24.59 23.72 -4.25
C ASP A 50 23.21 24.38 -4.26
N ALA A 51 23.11 25.61 -4.78
CA ALA A 51 21.82 26.28 -4.97
C ALA A 51 20.90 25.52 -5.94
N ALA A 52 21.44 24.93 -7.01
CA ALA A 52 20.67 24.11 -7.93
C ALA A 52 20.19 22.81 -7.28
N GLU A 53 21.01 22.20 -6.43
CA GLU A 53 20.66 21.00 -5.67
C GLU A 53 19.53 21.28 -4.68
N GLN A 54 19.63 22.37 -3.92
CA GLN A 54 18.56 22.82 -3.03
C GLN A 54 17.26 23.07 -3.82
N ALA A 55 17.33 23.76 -4.95
CA ALA A 55 16.15 24.03 -5.77
C ALA A 55 15.47 22.75 -6.30
N TRP A 56 16.24 21.68 -6.59
CA TRP A 56 15.69 20.38 -6.93
C TRP A 56 15.00 19.72 -5.74
N THR A 57 15.62 19.74 -4.57
CA THR A 57 15.03 19.22 -3.32
C THR A 57 13.70 19.90 -3.03
N ASP A 58 13.66 21.24 -3.03
CA ASP A 58 12.45 22.02 -2.80
C ASP A 58 11.36 21.70 -3.83
N ARG A 59 11.74 21.50 -5.09
CA ARG A 59 10.80 21.10 -6.15
C ARG A 59 10.20 19.74 -5.87
N TYR A 60 11.01 18.74 -5.54
CA TYR A 60 10.52 17.39 -5.26
C TYR A 60 9.62 17.36 -4.02
N GLU A 61 9.96 18.13 -2.99
CA GLU A 61 9.11 18.26 -1.80
C GLU A 61 7.75 18.89 -2.14
N ARG A 62 7.74 19.96 -2.93
CA ARG A 62 6.49 20.57 -3.42
C ARG A 62 5.66 19.60 -4.25
N GLU A 63 6.27 18.92 -5.23
CA GLU A 63 5.59 17.92 -6.05
C GLU A 63 5.03 16.77 -5.22
N LYS A 64 5.72 16.35 -4.15
CA LYS A 64 5.24 15.31 -3.22
C LYS A 64 4.03 15.78 -2.42
N VAL A 65 4.07 17.00 -1.88
CA VAL A 65 2.94 17.61 -1.14
C VAL A 65 1.73 17.77 -2.06
N GLU A 66 1.93 18.26 -3.28
CA GLU A 66 0.87 18.44 -4.26
C GLU A 66 0.26 17.11 -4.68
N THR A 67 1.08 16.12 -5.03
CA THR A 67 0.62 14.77 -5.39
C THR A 67 -0.18 14.15 -4.24
N ARG A 68 0.29 14.30 -3.00
CA ARG A 68 -0.45 13.85 -1.80
C ARG A 68 -1.81 14.53 -1.69
N ALA A 69 -1.87 15.86 -1.87
CA ALA A 69 -3.12 16.61 -1.80
C ALA A 69 -4.11 16.16 -2.89
N GLN A 70 -3.64 15.93 -4.11
CA GLN A 70 -4.45 15.46 -5.24
C GLN A 70 -4.99 14.05 -5.02
N LEU A 71 -4.21 13.16 -4.40
CA LEU A 71 -4.59 11.76 -4.17
C LEU A 71 -5.44 11.54 -2.93
N MET A 72 -5.35 12.44 -1.93
CA MET A 72 -6.03 12.27 -0.64
C MET A 72 -7.53 12.08 -0.79
N GLN A 73 -8.20 12.99 -1.50
CA GLN A 73 -9.66 12.95 -1.64
C GLN A 73 -10.14 11.71 -2.42
N PRO A 74 -9.59 11.37 -3.60
CA PRO A 74 -9.93 10.13 -4.29
C PRO A 74 -9.67 8.88 -3.44
N ALA A 75 -8.57 8.83 -2.70
CA ALA A 75 -8.23 7.70 -1.85
C ALA A 75 -9.30 7.48 -0.76
N LEU A 76 -9.69 8.55 -0.06
CA LEU A 76 -10.75 8.50 0.95
C LEU A 76 -12.13 8.20 0.37
N ALA A 77 -12.38 8.57 -0.90
CA ALA A 77 -13.59 8.22 -1.62
C ALA A 77 -13.62 6.74 -2.10
N GLY A 78 -12.56 5.96 -1.81
CA GLY A 78 -12.48 4.55 -2.17
C GLY A 78 -11.86 4.27 -3.54
N ASP A 79 -11.15 5.24 -4.14
CA ASP A 79 -10.36 4.99 -5.35
C ASP A 79 -9.12 4.16 -5.00
N ARG A 80 -9.19 2.88 -5.36
CA ARG A 80 -8.11 1.90 -5.20
C ARG A 80 -6.76 2.37 -5.77
N ASN A 81 -6.76 3.01 -6.94
CA ASN A 81 -5.52 3.45 -7.58
C ASN A 81 -4.91 4.63 -6.85
N ALA A 82 -5.74 5.52 -6.31
CA ALA A 82 -5.27 6.62 -5.48
C ALA A 82 -4.61 6.10 -4.19
N VAL A 83 -5.21 5.11 -3.52
CA VAL A 83 -4.61 4.46 -2.34
C VAL A 83 -3.27 3.80 -2.67
N LEU A 84 -3.17 3.07 -3.79
CA LEU A 84 -1.91 2.46 -4.21
C LEU A 84 -0.80 3.50 -4.47
N ARG A 85 -1.15 4.65 -5.05
CA ARG A 85 -0.20 5.75 -5.23
C ARG A 85 0.19 6.40 -3.90
N MET A 86 -0.72 6.49 -2.94
CA MET A 86 -0.40 6.95 -1.58
C MET A 86 0.59 6.02 -0.89
N ILE A 87 0.40 4.70 -1.00
CA ILE A 87 1.32 3.68 -0.47
C ILE A 87 2.70 3.83 -1.12
N ALA A 88 2.77 3.95 -2.45
CA ALA A 88 4.05 4.06 -3.17
C ALA A 88 4.86 5.32 -2.80
N ASN A 89 4.18 6.41 -2.42
CA ASN A 89 4.81 7.70 -2.10
C ASN A 89 5.05 7.92 -0.60
N SER A 90 4.52 7.06 0.27
CA SER A 90 4.72 7.15 1.72
C SER A 90 6.00 6.44 2.15
N GLN A 91 6.73 7.07 3.07
CA GLN A 91 7.88 6.49 3.75
C GLN A 91 7.61 6.27 5.25
N ASP A 92 6.52 6.85 5.77
CA ASP A 92 6.13 6.71 7.16
C ASP A 92 5.43 5.35 7.37
N PRO A 93 5.97 4.46 8.22
CA PRO A 93 5.37 3.16 8.51
C PRO A 93 3.93 3.23 9.03
N GLU A 94 3.59 4.23 9.85
CA GLU A 94 2.24 4.38 10.41
C GLU A 94 1.24 4.85 9.35
N GLU A 95 1.64 5.80 8.50
CA GLU A 95 0.87 6.20 7.33
C GLU A 95 0.68 5.03 6.34
N LEU A 96 1.74 4.26 6.05
CA LEU A 96 1.66 3.07 5.18
C LEU A 96 0.63 2.06 5.70
N GLU A 97 0.64 1.78 7.00
CA GLU A 97 -0.33 0.88 7.62
C GLU A 97 -1.78 1.36 7.42
N ARG A 98 -2.04 2.65 7.67
CA ARG A 98 -3.38 3.23 7.44
C ARG A 98 -3.84 3.06 5.99
N TRP A 99 -2.94 3.31 5.03
CA TRP A 99 -3.27 3.14 3.62
C TRP A 99 -3.49 1.67 3.22
N TRP A 100 -2.71 0.74 3.77
CA TRP A 100 -2.93 -0.69 3.56
C TRP A 100 -4.27 -1.17 4.11
N LEU A 101 -4.64 -0.73 5.32
CA LEU A 101 -5.93 -1.06 5.90
C LEU A 101 -7.08 -0.53 5.03
N LEU A 102 -7.00 0.73 4.58
CA LEU A 102 -8.01 1.30 3.68
C LEU A 102 -8.11 0.52 2.35
N LEU A 103 -6.97 0.11 1.77
CA LEU A 103 -6.97 -0.69 0.54
C LEU A 103 -7.72 -2.01 0.74
N ILE A 104 -7.48 -2.69 1.86
CA ILE A 104 -8.16 -3.94 2.21
C ILE A 104 -9.66 -3.70 2.36
N GLU A 105 -10.08 -2.62 3.02
CA GLU A 105 -11.51 -2.27 3.15
C GLU A 105 -12.17 -2.04 1.79
N ILE A 106 -11.51 -1.29 0.90
CA ILE A 106 -12.00 -1.04 -0.46
C ILE A 106 -12.15 -2.36 -1.23
N ASP A 107 -11.15 -3.24 -1.16
CA ASP A 107 -11.16 -4.53 -1.84
C ASP A 107 -12.27 -5.44 -1.27
N LEU A 108 -12.42 -5.53 0.05
CA LEU A 108 -13.50 -6.30 0.70
C LEU A 108 -14.89 -5.75 0.35
N ALA A 109 -15.07 -4.43 0.36
CA ALA A 109 -16.33 -3.78 -0.02
C ALA A 109 -16.67 -4.01 -1.49
N LYS A 110 -15.66 -4.02 -2.38
CA LYS A 110 -15.85 -4.39 -3.79
C LYS A 110 -16.33 -5.83 -3.93
N LEU A 111 -15.71 -6.76 -3.20
CA LEU A 111 -16.10 -8.18 -3.20
C LEU A 111 -17.53 -8.35 -2.66
N ALA A 112 -17.87 -7.67 -1.57
CA ALA A 112 -19.22 -7.68 -1.01
C ALA A 112 -20.27 -7.22 -2.03
N ARG A 113 -19.99 -6.15 -2.78
CA ARG A 113 -20.86 -5.66 -3.87
C ARG A 113 -21.01 -6.66 -5.02
N GLN A 114 -20.04 -7.56 -5.21
CA GLN A 114 -20.10 -8.65 -6.17
C GLN A 114 -20.84 -9.89 -5.63
N GLY A 115 -21.42 -9.82 -4.42
CA GLY A 115 -22.15 -10.92 -3.78
C GLY A 115 -21.26 -11.93 -3.05
N VAL A 116 -19.97 -11.65 -2.91
CA VAL A 116 -19.02 -12.49 -2.17
C VAL A 116 -19.28 -12.32 -0.69
N ARG A 117 -19.40 -13.44 0.04
CA ARG A 117 -19.63 -13.43 1.50
C ARG A 117 -18.39 -13.74 2.32
N THR A 118 -17.52 -14.58 1.79
CA THR A 118 -16.31 -15.04 2.46
C THR A 118 -15.14 -15.05 1.50
N VAL A 119 -13.95 -14.76 2.00
CA VAL A 119 -12.68 -14.74 1.26
C VAL A 119 -11.65 -15.57 2.00
N GLN A 120 -10.75 -16.21 1.25
CA GLN A 120 -9.60 -16.89 1.84
C GLN A 120 -8.37 -15.99 1.78
N LEU A 121 -7.68 -15.84 2.90
CA LEU A 121 -6.41 -15.12 2.95
C LEU A 121 -5.29 -16.00 2.38
N THR A 122 -4.42 -15.43 1.56
CA THR A 122 -3.20 -16.13 1.14
C THR A 122 -2.01 -15.20 0.97
N ALA A 123 -0.85 -15.69 1.38
CA ALA A 123 0.43 -15.03 1.11
C ALA A 123 1.14 -15.55 -0.16
N GLY A 124 0.60 -16.57 -0.83
CA GLY A 124 1.21 -17.16 -2.03
C GLY A 124 2.70 -17.47 -1.83
N LYS A 125 3.54 -16.94 -2.73
CA LYS A 125 5.02 -17.13 -2.69
C LYS A 125 5.71 -16.44 -1.51
N ALA A 126 5.02 -15.55 -0.79
CA ALA A 126 5.58 -14.82 0.34
C ALA A 126 5.38 -15.53 1.69
N ARG A 127 4.78 -16.72 1.72
CA ARG A 127 4.48 -17.49 2.94
C ARG A 127 5.69 -17.63 3.88
N ASP A 128 6.87 -17.90 3.31
CA ASP A 128 8.09 -18.11 4.09
C ASP A 128 8.62 -16.82 4.73
N ARG A 129 8.21 -15.65 4.21
CA ARG A 129 8.55 -14.33 4.74
C ARG A 129 7.55 -13.82 5.78
N LEU A 130 6.48 -14.58 6.04
CA LEU A 130 5.52 -14.23 7.09
C LEU A 130 6.07 -14.56 8.47
N CYS A 131 5.89 -13.59 9.37
CA CYS A 131 5.97 -13.75 10.80
C CYS A 131 4.90 -14.74 11.33
N PRO A 132 5.10 -15.36 12.51
CA PRO A 132 4.25 -16.45 13.00
C PRO A 132 2.76 -16.12 13.05
N VAL A 133 2.39 -14.92 13.49
CA VAL A 133 1.00 -14.46 13.57
C VAL A 133 0.35 -14.43 12.18
N CYS A 134 1.00 -13.79 11.21
CA CYS A 134 0.50 -13.67 9.86
C CYS A 134 0.54 -15.02 9.09
N ARG A 135 1.44 -15.93 9.46
CA ARG A 135 1.44 -17.33 8.97
C ARG A 135 0.26 -18.15 9.50
N ALA A 136 -0.19 -17.91 10.73
CA ALA A 136 -1.37 -18.56 11.28
C ALA A 136 -2.68 -18.12 10.58
N LEU A 137 -2.68 -16.91 10.02
CA LEU A 137 -3.79 -16.39 9.22
C LEU A 137 -3.74 -16.82 7.75
N ASP A 138 -2.61 -17.31 7.25
CA ASP A 138 -2.51 -17.83 5.88
C ASP A 138 -3.49 -19.00 5.71
N GLN A 139 -4.25 -18.98 4.62
CA GLN A 139 -5.34 -19.90 4.30
C GLN A 139 -6.57 -19.83 5.21
N SER A 140 -6.67 -18.85 6.13
CA SER A 140 -7.88 -18.62 6.91
C SER A 140 -9.01 -18.08 6.04
N ILE A 141 -10.25 -18.42 6.39
CA ILE A 141 -11.46 -17.91 5.73
C ILE A 141 -12.06 -16.83 6.63
N ILE A 142 -12.28 -15.64 6.07
CA ILE A 142 -12.92 -14.53 6.77
C ILE A 142 -14.16 -14.08 6.01
N GLY A 143 -15.12 -13.50 6.73
CA GLY A 143 -16.26 -12.82 6.11
C GLY A 143 -15.83 -11.48 5.51
N VAL A 144 -16.43 -11.07 4.38
CA VAL A 144 -16.16 -9.74 3.80
C VAL A 144 -16.59 -8.59 4.72
N GLY A 145 -17.47 -8.85 5.68
CA GLY A 145 -17.88 -7.90 6.72
C GLY A 145 -16.96 -7.87 7.95
N ALA A 146 -15.90 -8.68 8.00
CA ALA A 146 -15.00 -8.76 9.16
C ALA A 146 -14.08 -7.53 9.32
N GLY A 147 -14.05 -6.63 8.33
CA GLY A 147 -13.20 -5.44 8.31
C GLY A 147 -11.71 -5.74 8.06
N ALA A 148 -10.91 -4.72 7.79
CA ALA A 148 -9.50 -4.91 7.43
C ALA A 148 -8.61 -5.43 8.57
N ARG A 149 -8.97 -5.16 9.84
CA ARG A 149 -8.23 -5.68 11.00
C ARG A 149 -8.33 -7.19 11.17
N ALA A 150 -9.32 -7.84 10.54
CA ALA A 150 -9.36 -9.29 10.47
C ALA A 150 -8.28 -9.86 9.53
N VAL A 151 -7.71 -9.04 8.64
CA VAL A 151 -6.67 -9.41 7.67
C VAL A 151 -5.27 -9.07 8.18
N MET A 152 -5.14 -7.99 8.95
CA MET A 152 -3.87 -7.54 9.54
C MET A 152 -3.97 -7.39 11.07
N PRO A 153 -3.39 -8.31 11.85
CA PRO A 153 -3.41 -8.23 13.31
C PRO A 153 -2.43 -7.16 13.82
N GLU A 154 -2.81 -6.48 14.90
CA GLU A 154 -2.10 -5.32 15.48
C GLU A 154 -0.65 -5.66 15.92
N ASN A 155 -0.35 -6.93 16.18
CA ASN A 155 0.97 -7.42 16.61
C ASN A 155 1.80 -8.08 15.49
N CYS A 156 1.48 -7.85 14.21
CA CYS A 156 2.23 -8.43 13.10
C CYS A 156 3.60 -7.72 12.92
N THR A 157 4.71 -8.41 13.19
CA THR A 157 6.09 -7.91 13.06
C THR A 157 6.67 -8.03 11.64
N CYS A 158 5.84 -8.45 10.69
CA CYS A 158 6.24 -8.64 9.30
C CYS A 158 6.74 -7.30 8.71
N SER A 159 7.98 -7.27 8.23
CA SER A 159 8.68 -6.07 7.72
C SER A 159 8.03 -5.43 6.50
N THR A 160 7.17 -6.19 5.81
CA THR A 160 6.32 -5.72 4.72
C THR A 160 4.86 -5.97 5.10
N LYS A 161 4.22 -4.98 5.75
CA LYS A 161 2.78 -4.96 5.95
C LYS A 161 2.10 -5.03 4.55
N GLY A 162 1.07 -5.86 4.39
CA GLY A 162 0.39 -6.08 3.09
C GLY A 162 0.77 -7.36 2.31
N LEU A 163 1.53 -8.30 2.89
CA LEU A 163 1.85 -9.60 2.24
C LEU A 163 0.67 -10.57 2.17
N LEU A 164 -0.28 -10.46 3.11
CA LEU A 164 -1.55 -11.16 3.02
C LEU A 164 -2.43 -10.39 2.06
N SER A 165 -2.51 -10.89 0.84
CA SER A 165 -3.46 -10.39 -0.13
C SER A 165 -4.78 -11.14 0.00
N VAL A 166 -5.88 -10.45 -0.24
CA VAL A 166 -7.18 -11.09 -0.46
C VAL A 166 -7.16 -11.68 -1.88
N SER A 167 -6.25 -12.62 -2.14
CA SER A 167 -6.14 -13.33 -3.42
C SER A 167 -6.41 -14.81 -3.24
N GLY A 168 -7.55 -15.14 -2.65
CA GLY A 168 -7.95 -16.52 -2.42
C GLY A 168 -9.37 -16.76 -2.87
N TRP A 169 -9.51 -17.59 -3.91
CA TRP A 169 -10.60 -18.53 -4.16
C TRP A 169 -11.88 -18.27 -3.35
N ILE A 170 -12.89 -17.69 -3.99
CA ILE A 170 -14.19 -17.45 -3.36
C ILE A 170 -14.99 -18.74 -3.41
N LYS A 171 -15.28 -19.36 -2.27
CA LYS A 171 -16.24 -20.47 -2.21
C LYS A 171 -17.63 -19.94 -2.59
N GLN A 172 -18.21 -20.47 -3.66
CA GLN A 172 -19.54 -20.06 -4.11
C GLN A 172 -20.59 -20.41 -3.05
N PRO A 173 -21.61 -19.55 -2.83
CA PRO A 173 -22.61 -19.74 -1.76
C PRO A 173 -23.47 -21.00 -1.93
N ASN A 174 -23.57 -21.54 -3.14
CA ASN A 174 -24.23 -22.81 -3.44
C ASN A 174 -23.30 -24.04 -3.23
N GLY A 175 -22.06 -23.82 -2.76
CA GLY A 175 -21.06 -24.87 -2.56
C GLY A 175 -20.47 -25.45 -3.86
N SER A 176 -20.79 -24.92 -5.05
CA SER A 176 -20.43 -25.57 -6.33
C SER A 176 -18.97 -25.40 -6.76
N GLY A 177 -18.16 -24.64 -6.01
CA GLY A 177 -16.74 -24.53 -6.30
C GLY A 177 -16.14 -23.21 -5.81
N TYR A 178 -14.99 -22.89 -6.39
CA TYR A 178 -14.24 -21.68 -6.06
C TYR A 178 -14.05 -20.80 -7.30
N VAL A 179 -14.09 -19.48 -7.11
CA VAL A 179 -13.77 -18.49 -8.15
C VAL A 179 -12.40 -17.89 -7.86
N ASP A 180 -11.45 -18.11 -8.77
CA ASP A 180 -10.17 -17.40 -8.75
C ASP A 180 -10.36 -15.97 -9.26
N MET A 181 -9.95 -15.00 -8.45
CA MET A 181 -10.05 -13.57 -8.77
C MET A 181 -8.70 -12.97 -9.15
N SER A 182 -7.61 -13.75 -9.09
CA SER A 182 -6.24 -13.28 -9.39
C SER A 182 -5.98 -13.08 -10.89
N ALA A 183 -6.80 -13.71 -11.74
CA ALA A 183 -6.89 -13.44 -13.16
C ALA A 183 -8.25 -12.80 -13.44
N GLY A 184 -8.33 -11.73 -14.23
CA GLY A 184 -9.61 -11.09 -14.64
C GLY A 184 -10.52 -11.97 -15.51
N SER A 185 -10.53 -13.28 -15.29
CA SER A 185 -11.30 -14.31 -15.99
C SER A 185 -12.01 -15.14 -14.92
N THR A 186 -13.34 -15.08 -14.89
CA THR A 186 -14.20 -15.96 -14.10
C THR A 186 -14.13 -17.39 -14.63
N ARG A 187 -13.07 -18.13 -14.29
CA ARG A 187 -13.06 -19.59 -14.47
C ARG A 187 -13.48 -20.23 -13.16
N SER A 188 -14.62 -20.92 -13.19
CA SER A 188 -15.01 -21.84 -12.12
C SER A 188 -14.05 -23.02 -12.11
N VAL A 189 -13.35 -23.24 -11.00
CA VAL A 189 -12.50 -24.43 -10.84
C VAL A 189 -13.30 -25.51 -10.10
N PRO A 190 -13.40 -26.73 -10.65
CA PRO A 190 -14.14 -27.82 -10.02
C PRO A 190 -13.47 -28.25 -8.70
N PRO A 191 -14.24 -28.74 -7.71
CA PRO A 191 -13.79 -28.97 -6.33
C PRO A 191 -12.72 -30.07 -6.11
N ARG A 192 -12.13 -30.64 -7.17
CA ARG A 192 -11.30 -31.86 -7.09
C ARG A 192 -9.79 -31.67 -7.01
N GLN A 193 -9.28 -30.44 -6.99
CA GLN A 193 -7.84 -30.19 -6.91
C GLN A 193 -7.52 -29.25 -5.75
N MET A 194 -7.54 -29.76 -4.53
CA MET A 194 -6.78 -29.19 -3.42
C MET A 194 -6.01 -30.29 -2.70
N PRO A 195 -4.80 -30.00 -2.19
CA PRO A 195 -4.08 -30.90 -1.30
C PRO A 195 -4.91 -31.11 -0.03
N HIS A 196 -5.17 -32.37 0.31
CA HIS A 196 -5.90 -32.78 1.50
C HIS A 196 -5.33 -32.10 2.75
N ARG A 197 -6.16 -31.33 3.46
CA ARG A 197 -5.91 -30.82 4.80
C ARG A 197 -6.59 -31.78 5.78
N ASN A 198 -5.83 -32.37 6.70
CA ASN A 198 -6.37 -33.17 7.80
C ASN A 198 -7.28 -32.29 8.67
N GLU A 199 -8.58 -32.59 8.66
CA GLU A 199 -9.54 -32.07 9.63
C GLU A 199 -9.33 -32.80 10.97
N GLU A 200 -8.43 -32.29 11.81
CA GLU A 200 -8.52 -32.57 13.24
C GLU A 200 -9.65 -31.72 13.83
N ARG A 201 -10.76 -32.40 14.13
CA ARG A 201 -11.89 -31.86 14.88
C ARG A 201 -11.46 -31.52 16.30
N ALA A 202 -11.08 -30.28 16.54
CA ALA A 202 -11.16 -29.69 17.87
C ALA A 202 -12.61 -29.27 18.12
N GLY A 203 -13.38 -30.14 18.79
CA GLY A 203 -14.70 -29.81 19.31
C GLY A 203 -14.57 -28.78 20.43
N VAL A 204 -14.88 -27.52 20.14
CA VAL A 204 -15.11 -26.48 21.15
C VAL A 204 -16.61 -26.20 21.19
N SER A 205 -17.23 -26.70 22.25
CA SER A 205 -18.64 -26.49 22.61
C SER A 205 -18.89 -25.02 22.97
N TRP A 206 -19.59 -24.28 22.11
CA TRP A 206 -20.18 -22.99 22.45
C TRP A 206 -21.57 -23.21 23.05
N ARG A 207 -21.61 -23.47 24.36
CA ARG A 207 -22.74 -23.10 25.25
C ARG A 207 -22.22 -21.95 26.11
N PHE A 208 -23.10 -21.01 26.49
CA PHE A 208 -22.83 -19.63 26.95
C PHE A 208 -22.62 -18.68 25.74
N THR A 209 -23.54 -17.78 25.38
CA THR A 209 -24.08 -16.71 26.23
C THR A 209 -25.47 -16.30 25.72
N LEU A 210 -26.53 -16.87 26.30
CA LEU A 210 -27.92 -16.51 26.06
C LEU A 210 -28.52 -16.06 27.40
N VAL A 211 -27.94 -15.02 27.99
CA VAL A 211 -28.41 -14.45 29.28
C VAL A 211 -28.46 -12.91 29.26
N VAL A 212 -27.72 -12.23 28.37
CA VAL A 212 -27.67 -10.74 28.39
C VAL A 212 -28.81 -10.10 27.58
N PHE A 213 -29.43 -10.80 26.61
CA PHE A 213 -30.53 -10.24 25.81
C PHE A 213 -31.91 -10.26 26.50
N GLY A 214 -32.07 -11.00 27.61
CA GLY A 214 -33.35 -11.06 28.34
C GLY A 214 -33.60 -9.88 29.29
N MET A 215 -32.55 -9.16 29.71
CA MET A 215 -32.69 -8.11 30.72
C MET A 215 -33.06 -6.73 30.15
N LEU A 216 -32.86 -6.52 28.84
CA LEU A 216 -33.21 -5.25 28.18
C LEU A 216 -34.70 -5.13 27.83
N PHE A 217 -35.41 -6.26 27.67
CA PHE A 217 -36.84 -6.25 27.35
C PHE A 217 -37.74 -6.02 28.57
N ALA A 218 -37.28 -6.36 29.78
CA ALA A 218 -38.04 -6.14 31.00
C ALA A 218 -38.11 -4.66 31.42
N LEU A 219 -37.10 -3.84 31.07
CA LEU A 219 -37.07 -2.42 31.42
C LEU A 219 -37.95 -1.54 30.51
N LEU A 220 -38.22 -1.96 29.27
CA LEU A 220 -39.10 -1.21 28.36
C LEU A 220 -40.60 -1.43 28.63
N ALA A 221 -40.98 -2.52 29.29
CA ALA A 221 -42.38 -2.77 29.66
C ALA A 221 -42.86 -1.88 30.83
N VAL A 222 -41.97 -1.52 31.76
CA VAL A 222 -42.34 -0.70 32.94
C VAL A 222 -42.53 0.78 32.57
N ALA A 223 -41.86 1.28 31.54
CA ALA A 223 -41.98 2.68 31.10
C ALA A 223 -43.28 2.99 30.32
N GLY A 224 -44.02 1.97 29.87
CA GLY A 224 -45.24 2.14 29.07
C GLY A 224 -46.55 2.24 29.87
N MET A 225 -46.54 2.03 31.19
CA MET A 225 -47.75 1.99 32.04
C MET A 225 -47.99 3.28 32.85
N LEU A 226 -47.20 4.34 32.63
CA LEU A 226 -47.34 5.64 33.33
C LEU A 226 -47.83 6.77 32.40
N ARG A 227 -48.69 6.44 31.43
CA ARG A 227 -49.45 7.42 30.64
C ARG A 227 -50.93 7.14 30.69
#